data_AF-A0A923R7R4-F1
#
_entry.id   AF-A0A923R7R4-F1
#
_cell.length_a   1.000
_cell.length_b   1.000
_cell.length_c   1.000
_cell.angle_alpha   90.00
_cell.angle_beta   90.00
_cell.angle_gamma   90.00
#
_symmetry.space_group_name_H-M   'P 1'
#
loop_
_entity.id
_entity.type
_entity.pdbx_description
1 polymer ?
#
loop_
_entity_poly.entity_id
_entity_poly.type
_entity_poly.pdbx_seq_one_letter_code
_entity_poly.pdbx_strand_id
1 'polypeptide(L)'
;MALLIIGFGFVQTSPLLAQETDPSPSPSSASALSTPSAGSAMLSQRALEITKTSMQVLKEEEGVVNLTLYANHSLVNKAQVVFFRRKGARVEVIASGAVTGEKKNPVSGLQEIIVELDRDTVIKYPQKGDYAVPMSDPNAVGNGDKKDQYNFLVPEEPAVKEENDRSGYLEYGMGLMQGTLTTQATLTSLANTMVNGAKKTNNYRFGNTHFAYFSDFFPVGFELDSHSGNFPTQTYYNKIVKSSESISTLSFDYRLKTLFNRHLAPVLKVVMLNDQFTTDNTDENLLSTKVNGMGFGLRANYDLVDPLWKAEKGRFFLKLQNLYGEYVYYPSLTVSDTMVSRGTSSPGSTGSQYRLGFNALAYLRFIPIFKRFVIQGSYGVRAYSFKFAGSTVSEVGNINQIPQNGASQEKEQDYRFFVGIRFEDPVRLLFADSKKDKN
;
A
#
# COMPACT_ATOMS: atom_id res chain seq x y z
N MET A 1 8.02 37.64 16.54
CA MET A 1 8.94 36.58 17.01
C MET A 1 8.82 36.55 18.52
N ALA A 2 7.96 35.69 19.06
CA ALA A 2 7.67 35.61 20.49
C ALA A 2 7.44 34.14 20.87
N LEU A 3 8.12 33.74 21.94
CA LEU A 3 8.30 32.38 22.44
C LEU A 3 7.00 31.87 23.08
N LEU A 4 6.58 30.66 22.69
CA LEU A 4 5.45 29.95 23.26
C LEU A 4 5.94 29.14 24.48
N ILE A 5 5.48 29.51 25.69
CA ILE A 5 5.62 28.72 26.90
C ILE A 5 4.24 28.16 27.23
N ILE A 6 4.07 26.83 27.13
CA ILE A 6 2.89 26.13 27.64
C ILE A 6 3.38 25.24 28.78
N GLY A 7 3.01 25.62 30.00
CA GLY A 7 3.20 24.83 31.21
C GLY A 7 2.17 23.72 31.30
N PHE A 8 2.63 22.50 31.53
CA PHE A 8 1.80 21.36 31.92
C PHE A 8 1.78 21.26 33.45
N GLY A 9 0.57 21.36 34.03
CA GLY A 9 0.32 21.10 35.44
C GLY A 9 0.36 19.60 35.75
N PHE A 10 1.17 19.26 36.74
CA PHE A 10 1.32 17.93 37.32
C PHE A 10 0.07 17.51 38.11
N VAL A 11 -0.34 16.24 37.97
CA VAL A 11 -1.14 15.55 38.99
C VAL A 11 -0.23 14.63 39.78
N GLN A 12 -0.32 14.79 41.09
CA GLN A 12 0.51 14.27 42.15
C GLN A 12 -0.06 12.92 42.64
N THR A 13 0.71 11.84 42.58
CA THR A 13 0.57 10.69 43.51
C THR A 13 1.93 10.06 43.76
N SER A 14 2.29 9.94 45.04
CA SER A 14 3.41 9.19 45.61
C SER A 14 2.92 8.65 46.97
N PRO A 15 3.64 7.72 47.64
CA PRO A 15 4.35 6.55 47.15
C PRO A 15 3.98 5.29 47.99
N LEU A 16 4.51 4.12 47.63
CA LEU A 16 4.63 3.02 48.60
C LEU A 16 5.99 2.34 48.46
N LEU A 17 6.71 2.33 49.58
CA LEU A 17 8.03 1.75 49.86
C LEU A 17 8.00 0.22 49.87
N ALA A 18 9.10 -0.40 49.41
CA ALA A 18 9.89 -1.45 50.10
C ALA A 18 11.03 -1.87 49.17
N GLN A 19 12.28 -1.44 49.40
CA GLN A 19 13.33 -1.99 50.29
C GLN A 19 14.15 -3.14 49.65
N GLU A 20 15.31 -2.72 49.15
CA GLU A 20 16.66 -3.32 49.07
C GLU A 20 16.90 -4.78 49.49
N THR A 21 17.64 -5.53 48.66
CA THR A 21 18.80 -6.36 49.05
C THR A 21 19.51 -6.95 47.81
N ASP A 22 20.81 -6.72 47.71
CA ASP A 22 21.83 -7.49 46.95
C ASP A 22 22.66 -8.27 48.01
N PRO A 23 23.52 -9.30 47.72
CA PRO A 23 24.24 -9.56 46.47
C PRO A 23 24.38 -11.06 46.02
N SER A 24 24.94 -11.23 44.80
CA SER A 24 25.65 -12.37 44.14
C SER A 24 26.04 -13.64 44.94
N PRO A 25 26.26 -14.84 44.32
CA PRO A 25 27.21 -15.05 43.19
C PRO A 25 26.84 -16.10 42.11
N SER A 26 27.71 -16.18 41.09
CA SER A 26 27.74 -17.12 39.95
C SER A 26 27.91 -18.60 40.34
N PRO A 27 27.63 -19.54 39.41
CA PRO A 27 28.74 -20.16 38.69
C PRO A 27 28.49 -20.50 37.20
N SER A 28 29.63 -20.72 36.55
CA SER A 28 29.93 -21.24 35.22
C SER A 28 29.03 -22.34 34.63
N SER A 29 28.79 -22.26 33.32
CA SER A 29 28.96 -23.40 32.41
C SER A 29 29.22 -22.90 30.98
N ALA A 30 30.36 -23.31 30.44
CA ALA A 30 30.77 -23.09 29.07
C ALA A 30 30.10 -24.12 28.16
N SER A 31 29.42 -23.65 27.12
CA SER A 31 29.05 -24.46 25.96
C SER A 31 29.50 -23.70 24.71
N ALA A 32 30.68 -24.09 24.23
CA ALA A 32 31.23 -23.63 22.97
C ALA A 32 30.36 -24.16 21.82
N LEU A 33 29.54 -23.28 21.24
CA LEU A 33 28.85 -23.52 19.99
C LEU A 33 29.86 -23.32 18.86
N SER A 34 30.40 -24.42 18.32
CA SER A 34 31.31 -24.40 17.18
C SER A 34 30.57 -23.87 15.94
N THR A 35 30.92 -22.66 15.50
CA THR A 35 30.52 -22.10 14.22
C THR A 35 31.11 -22.94 13.08
N PRO A 36 30.31 -23.34 12.07
CA PRO A 36 30.86 -24.02 10.90
C PRO A 36 31.78 -23.06 10.14
N SER A 37 32.98 -23.53 9.81
CA SER A 37 34.01 -22.75 9.15
C SER A 37 33.53 -22.19 7.81
N ALA A 38 34.03 -21.01 7.44
CA ALA A 38 33.68 -20.27 6.23
C ALA A 38 33.79 -21.09 4.92
N GLY A 39 34.59 -22.17 4.91
CA GLY A 39 34.68 -23.11 3.78
C GLY A 39 33.38 -23.88 3.50
N SER A 40 32.59 -24.20 4.53
CA SER A 40 31.33 -24.93 4.38
C SER A 40 30.22 -24.09 3.73
N ALA A 41 30.18 -22.78 4.04
CA ALA A 41 29.21 -21.84 3.47
C ALA A 41 29.46 -21.59 1.98
N MET A 42 30.73 -21.45 1.57
CA MET A 42 31.08 -21.28 0.14
C MET A 42 30.78 -22.52 -0.70
N LEU A 43 31.02 -23.73 -0.17
CA LEU A 43 30.68 -24.97 -0.86
C LEU A 43 29.17 -25.17 -0.99
N SER A 44 28.40 -24.79 0.05
CA SER A 44 26.93 -24.81 0.02
C SER A 44 26.36 -23.87 -1.04
N GLN A 45 26.91 -22.65 -1.16
CA GLN A 45 26.49 -21.69 -2.19
C GLN A 45 26.80 -22.18 -3.62
N ARG A 46 28.00 -22.71 -3.86
CA ARG A 46 28.36 -23.30 -5.17
C ARG A 46 27.52 -24.52 -5.52
N ALA A 47 27.22 -25.39 -4.55
CA ALA A 47 26.32 -26.52 -4.76
C ALA A 47 24.89 -26.05 -5.12
N LEU A 48 24.42 -24.96 -4.51
CA LEU A 48 23.12 -24.36 -4.83
C LEU A 48 23.09 -23.78 -6.25
N GLU A 49 24.18 -23.15 -6.67
CA GLU A 49 24.33 -22.55 -8.00
C GLU A 49 24.34 -23.62 -9.11
N ILE A 50 25.06 -24.75 -8.89
CA ILE A 50 25.06 -25.90 -9.81
C ILE A 50 23.67 -26.55 -9.91
N THR A 51 22.89 -26.56 -8.82
CA THR A 51 21.54 -27.13 -8.84
C THR A 51 20.60 -26.29 -9.72
N LYS A 52 20.78 -24.95 -9.73
CA LYS A 52 19.96 -24.02 -10.55
C LYS A 52 20.18 -24.18 -12.05
N THR A 53 21.32 -24.72 -12.46
CA THR A 53 21.70 -24.91 -13.87
C THR A 53 21.68 -26.39 -14.30
N SER A 54 21.04 -27.25 -13.50
CA SER A 54 21.01 -28.70 -13.75
C SER A 54 19.63 -29.18 -14.20
N MET A 55 19.61 -30.15 -15.11
CA MET A 55 18.42 -30.88 -15.56
C MET A 55 18.06 -31.95 -14.54
N GLN A 56 16.78 -32.28 -14.39
CA GLN A 56 16.35 -33.36 -13.50
C GLN A 56 16.19 -34.68 -14.25
N VAL A 57 16.63 -35.75 -13.59
CA VAL A 57 16.41 -37.13 -14.03
C VAL A 57 14.94 -37.50 -13.81
N LEU A 58 14.25 -37.85 -14.90
CA LEU A 58 12.87 -38.32 -14.86
C LEU A 58 12.80 -39.81 -14.53
N LYS A 59 13.60 -40.59 -15.28
CA LYS A 59 13.62 -42.04 -15.23
C LYS A 59 14.91 -42.55 -15.86
N GLU A 60 15.39 -43.68 -15.35
CA GLU A 60 16.45 -44.48 -15.93
C GLU A 60 15.88 -45.86 -16.27
N GLU A 61 16.18 -46.35 -17.48
CA GLU A 61 15.85 -47.71 -17.94
C GLU A 61 17.02 -48.26 -18.76
N GLU A 62 17.58 -49.39 -18.33
CA GLU A 62 18.61 -50.15 -19.06
C GLU A 62 19.87 -49.34 -19.47
N GLY A 63 20.29 -48.38 -18.63
CA GLY A 63 21.44 -47.52 -18.91
C GLY A 63 21.10 -46.31 -19.78
N VAL A 64 19.82 -46.07 -20.07
CA VAL A 64 19.33 -44.89 -20.77
C VAL A 64 18.58 -44.01 -19.78
N VAL A 65 18.97 -42.73 -19.70
CA VAL A 65 18.39 -41.75 -18.79
C VAL A 65 17.62 -40.70 -19.58
N ASN A 66 16.36 -40.49 -19.19
CA ASN A 66 15.51 -39.44 -19.75
C ASN A 66 15.57 -38.19 -18.88
N LEU A 67 15.90 -37.06 -19.51
CA LEU A 67 15.98 -35.73 -18.89
C LEU A 67 14.92 -34.80 -19.46
N THR A 68 14.33 -33.93 -18.64
CA THR A 68 13.41 -32.89 -19.13
C THR A 68 14.17 -31.67 -19.63
N LEU A 69 13.90 -31.20 -20.86
CA LEU A 69 14.24 -29.83 -21.27
C LEU A 69 13.11 -28.86 -21.01
N TYR A 70 13.46 -27.73 -20.41
CA TYR A 70 12.53 -26.63 -20.13
C TYR A 70 12.67 -25.45 -21.13
N ALA A 71 13.45 -25.57 -22.22
CA ALA A 71 13.61 -24.49 -23.21
C ALA A 71 13.89 -25.00 -24.65
N ASN A 72 13.64 -24.15 -25.65
CA ASN A 72 13.76 -24.40 -27.10
C ASN A 72 15.22 -24.42 -27.61
N HIS A 73 16.15 -25.07 -26.90
CA HIS A 73 17.52 -25.25 -27.38
C HIS A 73 17.80 -26.73 -27.63
N SER A 74 18.17 -27.03 -28.87
CA SER A 74 18.71 -28.33 -29.26
C SER A 74 20.06 -28.53 -28.55
N LEU A 75 20.14 -29.52 -27.67
CA LEU A 75 21.43 -30.03 -27.15
C LEU A 75 21.98 -31.12 -28.07
N VAL A 76 21.39 -31.28 -29.27
CA VAL A 76 21.83 -32.19 -30.33
C VAL A 76 23.12 -31.66 -30.92
N ASN A 77 24.21 -31.83 -30.19
CA ASN A 77 25.55 -32.11 -30.72
C ASN A 77 26.51 -32.41 -29.55
N LYS A 78 26.68 -33.70 -29.25
CA LYS A 78 27.81 -34.30 -28.53
C LYS A 78 28.16 -33.71 -27.16
N ALA A 79 27.19 -33.16 -26.43
CA ALA A 79 27.41 -32.81 -25.04
C ALA A 79 27.58 -34.08 -24.20
N GLN A 80 28.72 -34.20 -23.50
CA GLN A 80 28.81 -35.13 -22.37
C GLN A 80 27.93 -34.63 -21.25
N VAL A 81 27.28 -35.51 -20.51
CA VAL A 81 26.42 -35.17 -19.38
C VAL A 81 26.97 -35.83 -18.13
N VAL A 82 27.09 -35.07 -17.05
CA VAL A 82 27.51 -35.59 -15.75
C VAL A 82 26.32 -35.59 -14.80
N PHE A 83 26.07 -36.74 -14.17
CA PHE A 83 25.02 -36.93 -13.19
C PHE A 83 25.57 -36.79 -11.79
N PHE A 84 24.84 -36.10 -10.93
CA PHE A 84 25.20 -35.97 -9.52
C PHE A 84 24.00 -36.07 -8.59
N ARG A 85 24.27 -36.55 -7.37
CA ARG A 85 23.32 -36.64 -6.27
C ARG A 85 23.74 -35.72 -5.15
N ARG A 86 22.78 -34.96 -4.61
CA ARG A 86 23.01 -34.06 -3.48
C ARG A 86 22.70 -34.76 -2.15
N LYS A 87 23.63 -34.67 -1.19
CA LYS A 87 23.42 -35.07 0.22
C LYS A 87 23.76 -33.91 1.13
N GLY A 88 22.75 -33.11 1.49
CA GLY A 88 22.95 -31.88 2.28
C GLY A 88 23.73 -30.83 1.48
N ALA A 89 24.92 -30.45 1.95
CA ALA A 89 25.81 -29.49 1.26
C ALA A 89 26.85 -30.17 0.33
N ARG A 90 26.88 -31.50 0.26
CA ARG A 90 27.83 -32.25 -0.57
C ARG A 90 27.19 -32.68 -1.90
N VAL A 91 27.97 -32.60 -2.97
CA VAL A 91 27.63 -33.09 -4.31
C VAL A 91 28.47 -34.32 -4.58
N GLU A 92 27.83 -35.43 -4.92
CA GLU A 92 28.48 -36.69 -5.32
C GLU A 92 28.22 -36.91 -6.82
N VAL A 93 29.27 -36.96 -7.64
CA VAL A 93 29.15 -37.38 -9.04
C VAL A 93 28.90 -38.88 -9.07
N ILE A 94 27.84 -39.30 -9.77
CA ILE A 94 27.35 -40.69 -9.75
C ILE A 94 27.53 -41.41 -11.07
N ALA A 95 27.51 -40.71 -12.20
CA ALA A 95 27.69 -41.27 -13.53
C ALA A 95 28.02 -40.17 -14.55
N SER A 96 28.49 -40.56 -15.72
CA SER A 96 28.48 -39.71 -16.92
C SER A 96 27.84 -40.44 -18.10
N GLY A 97 27.43 -39.69 -19.12
CA GLY A 97 26.85 -40.24 -20.33
C GLY A 97 26.96 -39.27 -21.50
N ALA A 98 26.45 -39.68 -22.65
CA ALA A 98 26.39 -38.86 -23.85
C ALA A 98 24.94 -38.69 -24.32
N VAL A 99 24.61 -37.50 -24.80
CA VAL A 99 23.29 -37.26 -25.43
C VAL A 99 23.21 -38.05 -26.73
N THR A 100 22.24 -38.96 -26.82
CA THR A 100 22.04 -39.84 -27.99
C THR A 100 20.79 -39.49 -28.79
N GLY A 101 19.86 -38.71 -28.23
CA GLY A 101 18.71 -38.25 -28.97
C GLY A 101 17.79 -37.32 -28.19
N GLU A 102 16.76 -36.84 -28.88
CA GLU A 102 15.68 -36.03 -28.33
C GLU A 102 14.34 -36.63 -28.73
N LYS A 103 13.38 -36.66 -27.80
CA LYS A 103 12.02 -37.15 -28.03
C LYS A 103 11.02 -36.18 -27.44
N LYS A 104 9.92 -35.91 -28.16
CA LYS A 104 8.81 -35.15 -27.59
C LYS A 104 7.94 -36.08 -26.75
N ASN A 105 7.72 -35.75 -25.49
CA ASN A 105 6.80 -36.50 -24.63
C ASN A 105 5.36 -36.24 -25.11
N PRO A 106 4.60 -37.30 -25.49
CA PRO A 106 3.26 -37.16 -26.03
C PRO A 106 2.21 -36.69 -25.01
N VAL A 107 2.50 -36.80 -23.70
CA VAL A 107 1.59 -36.44 -22.61
C VAL A 107 1.85 -35.04 -22.08
N SER A 108 3.11 -34.65 -21.87
CA SER A 108 3.47 -33.32 -21.34
C SER A 108 3.74 -32.28 -22.42
N GLY A 109 3.97 -32.71 -23.67
CA GLY A 109 4.35 -31.82 -24.77
C GLY A 109 5.78 -31.29 -24.70
N LEU A 110 6.54 -31.63 -23.63
CA LEU A 110 7.92 -31.21 -23.39
C LEU A 110 8.91 -32.05 -24.21
N GLN A 111 10.07 -31.47 -24.51
CA GLN A 111 11.19 -32.15 -25.17
C GLN A 111 12.01 -32.89 -24.10
N GLU A 112 12.22 -34.18 -24.30
CA GLU A 112 13.03 -35.05 -23.46
C GLU A 112 14.35 -35.33 -24.16
N ILE A 113 15.46 -35.25 -23.42
CA ILE A 113 16.75 -35.72 -23.88
C ILE A 113 16.95 -37.14 -23.42
N ILE A 114 17.43 -37.96 -24.36
CA ILE A 114 17.86 -39.32 -24.14
C ILE A 114 19.39 -39.29 -23.97
N VAL A 115 19.86 -39.69 -22.79
CA VAL A 115 21.28 -39.82 -22.47
C VAL A 115 21.61 -41.28 -22.29
N GLU A 116 22.59 -41.79 -23.03
CA GLU A 116 23.14 -43.13 -22.80
C GLU A 116 24.30 -43.02 -21.80
N LEU A 117 24.25 -43.81 -20.73
CA LEU A 117 25.28 -43.83 -19.70
C LEU A 117 26.55 -44.52 -20.22
N ASP A 118 27.70 -43.93 -19.91
CA ASP A 118 28.98 -44.58 -20.09
C ASP A 118 29.17 -45.59 -18.96
N ARG A 119 29.09 -46.88 -19.30
CA ARG A 119 29.10 -47.98 -18.30
C ARG A 119 30.35 -47.97 -17.43
N ASP A 120 31.46 -47.45 -17.94
CA ASP A 120 32.73 -47.41 -17.23
C ASP A 120 32.80 -46.30 -16.17
N THR A 121 31.88 -45.32 -16.22
CA THR A 121 31.84 -44.18 -15.29
C THR A 121 30.69 -44.24 -14.29
N VAL A 122 29.82 -45.26 -14.38
CA VAL A 122 28.68 -45.44 -13.47
C VAL A 122 29.18 -45.92 -12.10
N ILE A 123 29.24 -44.99 -11.14
CA ILE A 123 29.44 -45.31 -9.72
C ILE A 123 28.11 -45.70 -9.09
N LYS A 124 27.02 -45.00 -9.45
CA LYS A 124 25.64 -45.30 -9.05
C LYS A 124 24.67 -44.94 -10.18
N TYR A 125 23.66 -45.77 -10.36
CA TYR A 125 22.59 -45.48 -11.32
C TYR A 125 21.82 -44.21 -10.92
N PRO A 126 21.62 -43.27 -11.85
CA PRO A 126 20.79 -42.09 -11.64
C PRO A 126 19.34 -42.47 -11.33
N GLN A 127 18.76 -41.81 -10.34
CA GLN A 127 17.38 -42.02 -9.87
C GLN A 127 16.54 -40.78 -10.13
N LYS A 128 15.22 -40.94 -10.13
CA LYS A 128 14.28 -39.82 -10.24
C LYS A 128 14.58 -38.77 -9.16
N GLY A 129 14.81 -37.53 -9.57
CA GLY A 129 15.18 -36.41 -8.68
C GLY A 129 16.69 -36.17 -8.53
N ASP A 130 17.54 -37.01 -9.12
CA ASP A 130 18.95 -36.67 -9.33
C ASP A 130 19.09 -35.59 -10.42
N TYR A 131 20.28 -34.99 -10.47
CA TYR A 131 20.57 -33.86 -11.33
C TYR A 131 21.60 -34.22 -12.39
N ALA A 132 21.48 -33.59 -13.56
CA ALA A 132 22.33 -33.78 -14.71
C ALA A 132 22.80 -32.43 -15.26
N VAL A 133 24.10 -32.29 -15.53
CA VAL A 133 24.68 -31.06 -16.10
C VAL A 133 25.34 -31.39 -17.43
N PRO A 134 25.01 -30.67 -18.52
CA PRO A 134 25.72 -30.81 -19.77
C PRO A 134 27.10 -30.17 -19.63
N MET A 135 28.12 -30.89 -20.08
CA MET A 135 29.49 -30.47 -20.18
C MET A 135 29.77 -30.07 -21.64
N SER A 136 30.52 -28.99 -21.81
CA SER A 136 31.07 -28.60 -23.11
C SER A 136 32.02 -29.68 -23.65
N ASP A 137 32.04 -29.86 -24.98
CA ASP A 137 32.96 -30.80 -25.66
C ASP A 137 34.42 -30.47 -25.29
N PRO A 138 35.20 -31.41 -24.72
CA PRO A 138 36.61 -31.18 -24.39
C PRO A 138 37.48 -30.86 -25.61
N ASN A 139 37.02 -31.13 -26.83
CA ASN A 139 37.72 -30.78 -28.08
C ASN A 139 37.31 -29.43 -28.69
N ALA A 140 36.45 -28.65 -28.01
CA ALA A 140 36.10 -27.29 -28.43
C ALA A 140 37.27 -26.32 -28.18
N VAL A 141 38.35 -26.49 -28.94
CA VAL A 141 39.49 -25.59 -28.94
C VAL A 141 39.11 -24.32 -29.69
N GLY A 142 38.98 -23.23 -28.93
CA GLY A 142 39.20 -21.87 -29.42
C GLY A 142 38.24 -21.35 -30.49
N ASN A 143 37.13 -20.80 -30.04
CA ASN A 143 36.77 -19.44 -30.44
C ASN A 143 36.22 -18.73 -29.20
N GLY A 144 37.07 -17.93 -28.58
CA GLY A 144 36.63 -16.97 -27.58
C GLY A 144 35.73 -15.96 -28.28
N ASP A 145 34.43 -16.23 -28.29
CA ASP A 145 33.34 -15.25 -28.38
C ASP A 145 32.02 -16.01 -28.58
N LYS A 146 31.47 -16.46 -27.45
CA LYS A 146 30.07 -16.32 -27.04
C LYS A 146 29.92 -17.09 -25.74
N LYS A 147 29.63 -16.36 -24.66
CA LYS A 147 29.03 -16.98 -23.49
C LYS A 147 27.69 -17.52 -23.97
N ASP A 148 27.63 -18.81 -24.30
CA ASP A 148 26.36 -19.52 -24.44
C ASP A 148 25.73 -19.51 -23.04
N GLN A 149 24.97 -18.44 -22.78
CA GLN A 149 24.14 -18.33 -21.61
C GLN A 149 23.03 -19.35 -21.78
N TYR A 150 23.23 -20.53 -21.20
CA TYR A 150 22.15 -21.47 -20.93
C TYR A 150 21.17 -20.78 -19.98
N ASN A 151 20.15 -20.13 -20.53
CA ASN A 151 19.04 -19.62 -19.76
C ASN A 151 18.17 -20.81 -19.34
N PHE A 152 18.56 -21.45 -18.25
CA PHE A 152 17.67 -22.35 -17.53
C PHE A 152 16.52 -21.50 -17.00
N LEU A 153 15.33 -21.71 -17.55
CA LEU A 153 14.11 -21.30 -16.88
C LEU A 153 14.03 -22.12 -15.60
N VAL A 154 14.43 -21.49 -14.49
CA VAL A 154 14.09 -21.94 -13.13
C VAL A 154 12.59 -22.29 -13.19
N PRO A 155 12.17 -23.49 -12.73
CA PRO A 155 10.75 -23.81 -12.62
C PRO A 155 10.10 -22.63 -11.93
N GLU A 156 9.12 -22.01 -12.58
CA GLU A 156 8.41 -20.85 -12.06
C GLU A 156 8.10 -21.16 -10.59
N GLU A 157 8.80 -20.46 -9.68
CA GLU A 157 8.47 -20.53 -8.26
C GLU A 157 6.97 -20.31 -8.20
N PRO A 158 6.19 -21.18 -7.52
CA PRO A 158 4.74 -21.16 -7.56
C PRO A 158 4.30 -19.72 -7.37
N ALA A 159 3.77 -19.11 -8.45
CA ALA A 159 3.73 -17.66 -8.69
C ALA A 159 3.99 -16.91 -7.39
N VAL A 160 5.23 -16.48 -7.16
CA VAL A 160 5.63 -15.74 -5.96
C VAL A 160 4.52 -14.75 -5.73
N LYS A 161 3.68 -14.99 -4.71
CA LYS A 161 2.53 -14.13 -4.40
C LYS A 161 3.08 -12.72 -4.52
N GLU A 162 2.55 -11.91 -5.43
CA GLU A 162 3.06 -10.57 -5.69
C GLU A 162 3.23 -9.89 -4.32
N GLU A 163 4.48 -9.89 -3.84
CA GLU A 163 4.73 -9.50 -2.46
C GLU A 163 4.55 -8.00 -2.48
N ASN A 164 3.58 -7.51 -1.70
CA ASN A 164 3.33 -6.09 -1.58
C ASN A 164 4.67 -5.44 -1.23
N ASP A 165 5.18 -4.59 -2.13
CA ASP A 165 6.52 -4.01 -2.00
C ASP A 165 6.58 -2.91 -0.93
N ARG A 166 5.44 -2.65 -0.27
CA ARG A 166 5.28 -1.69 0.82
C ARG A 166 4.67 -2.36 2.03
N SER A 167 5.22 -2.04 3.19
CA SER A 167 4.66 -2.44 4.48
C SER A 167 3.21 -1.96 4.65
N GLY A 168 2.36 -2.88 5.07
CA GLY A 168 1.05 -2.65 5.66
C GLY A 168 1.17 -1.96 7.01
N TYR A 169 0.13 -1.22 7.37
CA TYR A 169 0.07 -0.49 8.62
C TYR A 169 -1.37 -0.16 9.01
N LEU A 170 -1.55 0.11 10.28
CA LEU A 170 -2.76 0.72 10.83
C LEU A 170 -2.40 2.11 11.34
N GLU A 171 -3.17 3.11 10.98
CA GLU A 171 -2.98 4.50 11.39
C GLU A 171 -4.27 5.09 11.92
N TYR A 172 -4.13 5.84 13.02
CA TYR A 172 -5.20 6.65 13.56
C TYR A 172 -4.65 8.03 13.92
N GLY A 173 -5.34 9.08 13.51
CA GLY A 173 -4.92 10.46 13.71
C GLY A 173 -6.08 11.37 14.02
N MET A 174 -5.78 12.44 14.75
CA MET A 174 -6.69 13.53 15.02
C MET A 174 -6.03 14.85 14.67
N GLY A 175 -6.83 15.83 14.29
CA GLY A 175 -6.30 17.07 13.77
C GLY A 175 -7.32 18.17 13.61
N LEU A 176 -6.92 19.16 12.84
CA LEU A 176 -7.72 20.33 12.51
C LEU A 176 -7.73 20.51 11.01
N MET A 177 -8.89 20.94 10.50
CA MET A 177 -9.06 21.44 9.15
C MET A 177 -9.50 22.89 9.25
N GLN A 178 -8.84 23.79 8.51
CA GLN A 178 -9.17 25.21 8.45
C GLN A 178 -9.22 25.65 7.01
N GLY A 179 -10.20 26.46 6.64
CA GLY A 179 -10.35 26.81 5.24
C GLY A 179 -11.34 27.92 4.96
N THR A 180 -11.58 28.10 3.67
CA THR A 180 -12.51 29.06 3.08
C THR A 180 -13.51 28.30 2.22
N LEU A 181 -14.74 28.80 2.14
CA LEU A 181 -15.75 28.28 1.23
C LEU A 181 -16.40 29.45 0.50
N THR A 182 -16.46 29.32 -0.82
CA THR A 182 -17.11 30.27 -1.72
C THR A 182 -18.21 29.56 -2.49
N THR A 183 -19.36 30.23 -2.60
CA THR A 183 -20.51 29.72 -3.36
C THR A 183 -20.84 30.72 -4.47
N GLN A 184 -20.94 30.24 -5.70
CA GLN A 184 -21.20 31.05 -6.89
C GLN A 184 -22.36 30.46 -7.69
N ALA A 185 -23.20 31.34 -8.25
CA ALA A 185 -24.18 30.94 -9.27
C ALA A 185 -23.50 30.78 -10.63
N THR A 186 -23.91 29.77 -11.39
CA THR A 186 -23.31 29.48 -12.72
C THR A 186 -24.00 30.24 -13.86
N LEU A 187 -25.11 30.95 -13.62
CA LEU A 187 -25.86 31.68 -14.65
C LEU A 187 -25.82 33.20 -14.42
N THR A 188 -25.46 33.93 -15.48
CA THR A 188 -25.18 35.38 -15.56
C THR A 188 -26.41 36.27 -15.75
N SER A 189 -27.64 35.76 -15.63
CA SER A 189 -28.85 36.60 -15.73
C SER A 189 -29.23 37.19 -14.37
N LEU A 190 -28.69 38.38 -14.11
CA LEU A 190 -29.05 39.51 -13.24
C LEU A 190 -30.22 39.50 -12.20
N ALA A 191 -30.91 38.41 -11.89
CA ALA A 191 -31.97 38.40 -10.86
C ALA A 191 -32.15 37.07 -10.10
N ASN A 192 -31.18 36.15 -10.12
CA ASN A 192 -31.36 34.85 -9.45
C ASN A 192 -30.82 34.89 -8.01
N THR A 193 -31.76 34.93 -7.06
CA THR A 193 -31.60 34.54 -5.66
C THR A 193 -30.90 33.18 -5.59
N MET A 194 -29.65 33.21 -5.14
CA MET A 194 -28.78 32.03 -5.06
C MET A 194 -29.24 31.13 -3.92
N VAL A 195 -29.65 29.89 -4.22
CA VAL A 195 -29.87 28.92 -3.14
C VAL A 195 -28.54 28.56 -2.52
N ASN A 196 -28.43 28.70 -1.19
CA ASN A 196 -27.19 28.64 -0.44
C ASN A 196 -26.15 29.71 -0.84
N GLY A 197 -26.54 30.82 -1.47
CA GLY A 197 -25.61 31.92 -1.75
C GLY A 197 -24.98 32.51 -0.49
N ALA A 198 -25.68 32.39 0.64
CA ALA A 198 -25.18 32.76 1.95
C ALA A 198 -24.30 31.67 2.62
N LYS A 199 -24.22 30.45 2.06
CA LYS A 199 -23.25 29.42 2.47
C LYS A 199 -21.88 29.84 1.93
N LYS A 200 -21.25 30.79 2.61
CA LYS A 200 -19.91 31.28 2.28
C LYS A 200 -19.22 31.71 3.56
N THR A 201 -17.94 31.42 3.66
CA THR A 201 -17.15 31.85 4.80
C THR A 201 -15.69 32.00 4.41
N ASN A 202 -15.05 33.04 4.96
CA ASN A 202 -13.62 33.27 4.80
C ASN A 202 -12.79 32.50 5.84
N ASN A 203 -13.44 31.87 6.81
CA ASN A 203 -12.75 31.07 7.82
C ASN A 203 -13.73 30.11 8.49
N TYR A 204 -13.46 28.81 8.38
CA TYR A 204 -14.05 27.80 9.24
C TYR A 204 -12.95 26.95 9.88
N ARG A 205 -13.30 26.24 10.96
CA ARG A 205 -12.39 25.32 11.65
C ARG A 205 -13.15 24.08 12.09
N PHE A 206 -12.75 22.93 11.56
CA PHE A 206 -13.32 21.63 11.91
C PHE A 206 -12.32 20.78 12.68
N GLY A 207 -12.85 19.94 13.57
CA GLY A 207 -12.12 18.78 14.05
C GLY A 207 -11.99 17.78 12.91
N ASN A 208 -10.83 17.12 12.83
CA ASN A 208 -10.54 16.11 11.83
C ASN A 208 -10.14 14.80 12.54
N THR A 209 -10.69 13.68 12.09
CA THR A 209 -10.29 12.33 12.47
C THR A 209 -9.94 11.55 11.22
N HIS A 210 -8.80 10.88 11.25
CA HIS A 210 -8.28 10.06 10.17
C HIS A 210 -8.03 8.65 10.66
N PHE A 211 -8.44 7.67 9.89
CA PHE A 211 -8.12 6.27 10.08
C PHE A 211 -7.67 5.69 8.75
N ALA A 212 -6.58 4.93 8.73
CA ALA A 212 -6.14 4.20 7.55
C ALA A 212 -5.68 2.80 7.94
N TYR A 213 -6.09 1.81 7.16
CA TYR A 213 -5.59 0.45 7.26
C TYR A 213 -5.11 -0.02 5.91
N PHE A 214 -3.93 -0.62 5.88
CA PHE A 214 -3.39 -1.27 4.71
C PHE A 214 -2.76 -2.60 5.07
N SER A 215 -3.01 -3.61 4.26
CA SER A 215 -2.52 -4.97 4.51
C SER A 215 -1.07 -5.16 4.05
N ASP A 216 -0.32 -5.97 4.81
CA ASP A 216 0.96 -6.53 4.38
C ASP A 216 0.78 -7.62 3.29
N PHE A 217 -0.36 -8.30 3.26
CA PHE A 217 -0.59 -9.49 2.42
C PHE A 217 -1.19 -9.17 1.06
N PHE A 218 -2.00 -8.12 1.01
CA PHE A 218 -2.71 -7.70 -0.18
C PHE A 218 -2.42 -6.23 -0.45
N PRO A 219 -2.36 -5.81 -1.73
CA PRO A 219 -2.17 -4.40 -2.09
C PRO A 219 -3.44 -3.56 -1.84
N VAL A 220 -4.25 -3.92 -0.86
CA VAL A 220 -5.52 -3.23 -0.54
C VAL A 220 -5.47 -2.58 0.83
N GLY A 221 -6.24 -1.51 0.95
CA GLY A 221 -6.50 -0.84 2.21
C GLY A 221 -7.81 -0.09 2.17
N PHE A 222 -8.11 0.59 3.28
CA PHE A 222 -9.21 1.53 3.34
C PHE A 222 -8.83 2.71 4.23
N GLU A 223 -9.40 3.87 3.93
CA GLU A 223 -9.20 5.09 4.70
C GLU A 223 -10.55 5.70 5.06
N LEU A 224 -10.67 6.22 6.26
CA LEU A 224 -11.81 7.00 6.73
C LEU A 224 -11.29 8.37 7.16
N ASP A 225 -11.71 9.40 6.44
CA ASP A 225 -11.56 10.80 6.86
C ASP A 225 -12.92 11.30 7.34
N SER A 226 -12.97 11.95 8.50
CA SER A 226 -14.17 12.62 9.00
C SER A 226 -13.83 13.99 9.56
N HIS A 227 -14.59 14.99 9.12
CA HIS A 227 -14.48 16.38 9.53
C HIS A 227 -15.82 16.86 10.05
N SER A 228 -15.81 17.62 11.14
CA SER A 228 -17.02 18.28 11.61
C SER A 228 -16.72 19.52 12.42
N GLY A 229 -17.61 20.51 12.35
CA GLY A 229 -17.55 21.64 13.25
C GLY A 229 -18.57 22.73 12.92
N ASN A 230 -18.45 23.84 13.65
CA ASN A 230 -19.26 25.02 13.42
C ASN A 230 -18.87 25.67 12.11
N PHE A 231 -19.86 26.03 11.31
CA PHE A 231 -19.69 26.69 10.03
C PHE A 231 -20.34 28.07 10.10
N PRO A 232 -19.57 29.15 10.31
CA PRO A 232 -20.15 30.46 10.57
C PRO A 232 -20.81 31.01 9.31
N THR A 233 -22.13 31.11 9.32
CA THR A 233 -22.91 31.70 8.23
C THR A 233 -23.78 32.83 8.75
N GLN A 234 -24.15 33.71 7.84
CA GLN A 234 -25.04 34.83 8.12
C GLN A 234 -26.26 34.75 7.21
N THR A 235 -27.41 35.12 7.75
CA THR A 235 -28.65 35.27 6.97
C THR A 235 -28.57 36.50 6.06
N TYR A 236 -29.59 36.69 5.21
CA TYR A 236 -29.73 37.91 4.40
C TYR A 236 -29.71 39.19 5.25
N TYR A 237 -30.30 39.14 6.45
CA TYR A 237 -30.36 40.27 7.40
C TYR A 237 -29.12 40.38 8.29
N ASN A 238 -27.99 39.78 7.90
CA ASN A 238 -26.73 39.73 8.68
C ASN A 238 -26.87 39.17 10.10
N LYS A 239 -27.94 38.41 10.37
CA LYS A 239 -28.06 37.68 11.65
C LYS A 239 -27.18 36.44 11.61
N ILE A 240 -26.37 36.26 12.64
CA ILE A 240 -25.58 35.04 12.84
C ILE A 240 -26.54 33.94 13.26
N VAL A 241 -26.53 32.85 12.49
CA VAL A 241 -27.28 31.63 12.78
C VAL A 241 -26.32 30.51 13.15
N LYS A 242 -26.80 29.56 13.96
CA LYS A 242 -26.04 28.35 14.21
C LYS A 242 -26.09 27.51 12.96
N SER A 243 -24.91 27.20 12.43
CA SER A 243 -24.76 26.26 11.33
C SER A 243 -23.55 25.38 11.60
N SER A 244 -23.63 24.14 11.11
CA SER A 244 -22.55 23.16 11.23
C SER A 244 -22.45 22.34 9.97
N GLU A 245 -21.26 21.82 9.71
CA GLU A 245 -21.01 20.95 8.58
C GLU A 245 -20.27 19.71 9.07
N SER A 246 -20.63 18.56 8.50
CA SER A 246 -19.97 17.29 8.73
C SER A 246 -19.72 16.61 7.40
N ILE A 247 -18.46 16.28 7.16
CA ILE A 247 -17.98 15.65 5.94
C ILE A 247 -17.33 14.33 6.35
N SER A 248 -17.77 13.22 5.80
CA SER A 248 -17.13 11.93 5.95
C SER A 248 -16.84 11.33 4.59
N THR A 249 -15.63 10.79 4.43
CA THR A 249 -15.25 10.01 3.26
C THR A 249 -14.66 8.67 3.67
N LEU A 250 -15.20 7.60 3.10
CA LEU A 250 -14.65 6.25 3.19
C LEU A 250 -14.04 5.92 1.83
N SER A 251 -12.76 5.56 1.79
CA SER A 251 -12.12 5.09 0.57
C SER A 251 -11.65 3.65 0.67
N PHE A 252 -11.76 2.93 -0.45
CA PHE A 252 -11.10 1.65 -0.67
C PHE A 252 -9.93 1.88 -1.62
N ASP A 253 -8.76 1.46 -1.19
CA ASP A 253 -7.50 1.84 -1.79
C ASP A 253 -6.81 0.60 -2.36
N TYR A 254 -6.33 0.69 -3.59
CA TYR A 254 -5.52 -0.32 -4.26
C TYR A 254 -4.13 0.24 -4.57
N ARG A 255 -3.11 -0.27 -3.89
CA ARG A 255 -1.70 0.11 -4.05
C ARG A 255 -1.12 -0.55 -5.28
N LEU A 256 -0.72 0.25 -6.26
CA LEU A 256 0.05 -0.24 -7.39
C LEU A 256 1.51 -0.42 -6.97
N LYS A 257 2.20 -1.31 -7.68
CA LYS A 257 3.63 -1.54 -7.50
C LYS A 257 4.41 -0.24 -7.63
N THR A 258 5.43 -0.07 -6.81
CA THR A 258 6.25 1.13 -6.85
C THR A 258 7.05 1.24 -8.14
N LEU A 259 7.19 2.47 -8.63
CA LEU A 259 7.95 2.85 -9.81
C LEU A 259 9.20 3.65 -9.38
N PHE A 260 10.16 3.82 -10.30
CA PHE A 260 11.38 4.63 -10.10
C PHE A 260 12.17 4.23 -8.84
N ASN A 261 12.73 3.03 -8.81
CA ASN A 261 13.54 2.53 -7.68
C ASN A 261 12.81 2.59 -6.33
N ARG A 262 11.50 2.33 -6.33
CA ARG A 262 10.62 2.29 -5.14
C ARG A 262 10.26 3.63 -4.52
N HIS A 263 10.45 4.74 -5.23
CA HIS A 263 10.08 6.05 -4.71
C HIS A 263 8.66 6.47 -5.06
N LEU A 264 8.14 6.14 -6.26
CA LEU A 264 6.78 6.54 -6.63
C LEU A 264 5.80 5.38 -6.39
N ALA A 265 4.86 5.57 -5.47
CA ALA A 265 3.84 4.59 -5.11
C ALA A 265 2.44 5.13 -5.46
N PRO A 266 1.90 4.77 -6.64
CA PRO A 266 0.55 5.15 -7.03
C PRO A 266 -0.50 4.28 -6.30
N VAL A 267 -1.65 4.88 -6.01
CA VAL A 267 -2.78 4.25 -5.31
C VAL A 267 -4.06 4.64 -6.02
N LEU A 268 -4.84 3.65 -6.46
CA LEU A 268 -6.18 3.85 -6.99
C LEU A 268 -7.18 3.83 -5.85
N LYS A 269 -8.20 4.69 -5.91
CA LYS A 269 -9.18 4.85 -4.83
C LYS A 269 -10.60 4.79 -5.37
N VAL A 270 -11.48 4.10 -4.66
CA VAL A 270 -12.94 4.28 -4.76
C VAL A 270 -13.38 5.00 -3.50
N VAL A 271 -14.03 6.16 -3.62
CA VAL A 271 -14.32 7.04 -2.49
C VAL A 271 -15.82 7.25 -2.36
N MET A 272 -16.37 6.95 -1.20
CA MET A 272 -17.75 7.29 -0.83
C MET A 272 -17.72 8.60 -0.05
N LEU A 273 -18.58 9.54 -0.42
CA LEU A 273 -18.73 10.86 0.19
C LEU A 273 -20.11 10.97 0.85
N ASN A 274 -20.11 11.48 2.08
CA ASN A 274 -21.30 11.97 2.77
C ASN A 274 -20.94 13.34 3.38
N ASP A 275 -21.59 14.39 2.91
CA ASP A 275 -21.41 15.75 3.36
C ASP A 275 -22.78 16.32 3.77
N GLN A 276 -22.86 16.84 4.98
CA GLN A 276 -24.09 17.35 5.57
C GLN A 276 -23.84 18.72 6.19
N PHE A 277 -24.46 19.72 5.57
CA PHE A 277 -24.58 21.06 6.10
C PHE A 277 -25.94 21.25 6.78
N THR A 278 -25.92 21.78 7.99
CA THR A 278 -27.12 22.04 8.81
C THR A 278 -27.12 23.48 9.28
N THR A 279 -28.29 24.11 9.31
CA THR A 279 -28.48 25.48 9.77
C THR A 279 -29.84 25.65 10.45
N ASP A 280 -29.87 26.49 11.48
CA ASP A 280 -31.11 26.95 12.11
C ASP A 280 -31.82 28.04 11.28
N ASN A 281 -31.20 28.49 10.17
CA ASN A 281 -31.83 29.46 9.29
C ASN A 281 -33.05 28.86 8.59
N THR A 282 -34.17 29.56 8.68
CA THR A 282 -35.42 29.20 8.02
C THR A 282 -35.61 29.87 6.66
N ASP A 283 -34.75 30.84 6.30
CA ASP A 283 -34.85 31.59 5.04
C ASP A 283 -34.31 30.77 3.84
N GLU A 284 -34.85 31.02 2.64
CA GLU A 284 -34.52 30.29 1.40
C GLU A 284 -33.08 30.49 0.88
N ASN A 285 -32.36 31.48 1.41
CA ASN A 285 -31.00 31.85 0.98
C ASN A 285 -29.90 30.98 1.64
N LEU A 286 -30.24 30.23 2.70
CA LEU A 286 -29.33 29.30 3.36
C LEU A 286 -30.12 28.10 3.91
N LEU A 287 -30.01 26.96 3.22
CA LEU A 287 -30.73 25.74 3.49
C LEU A 287 -29.81 24.66 4.05
N SER A 288 -30.34 23.85 4.97
CA SER A 288 -29.70 22.58 5.34
C SER A 288 -29.66 21.66 4.13
N THR A 289 -28.47 21.17 3.78
CA THR A 289 -28.20 20.41 2.54
C THR A 289 -27.39 19.16 2.87
N LYS A 290 -27.74 18.04 2.27
CA LYS A 290 -26.97 16.79 2.31
C LYS A 290 -26.53 16.40 0.91
N VAL A 291 -25.27 16.06 0.76
CA VAL A 291 -24.62 15.63 -0.47
C VAL A 291 -24.05 14.23 -0.26
N ASN A 292 -24.39 13.30 -1.14
CA ASN A 292 -23.80 11.96 -1.15
C ASN A 292 -23.28 11.62 -2.55
N GLY A 293 -22.24 10.82 -2.63
CA GLY A 293 -21.73 10.38 -3.93
C GLY A 293 -20.67 9.30 -3.82
N MET A 294 -20.40 8.68 -4.96
CA MET A 294 -19.28 7.76 -5.13
C MET A 294 -18.35 8.34 -6.20
N GLY A 295 -17.06 8.29 -5.95
CA GLY A 295 -16.02 8.83 -6.81
C GLY A 295 -14.85 7.88 -6.99
N PHE A 296 -13.99 8.23 -7.93
CA PHE A 296 -12.76 7.53 -8.24
C PHE A 296 -11.59 8.46 -8.04
N GLY A 297 -10.49 7.95 -7.49
CA GLY A 297 -9.31 8.75 -7.21
C GLY A 297 -8.00 8.07 -7.55
N LEU A 298 -6.98 8.91 -7.66
CA LEU A 298 -5.59 8.52 -7.81
C LEU A 298 -4.79 9.32 -6.79
N ARG A 299 -3.97 8.63 -5.98
CA ARG A 299 -2.95 9.24 -5.13
C ARG A 299 -1.58 8.78 -5.60
N ALA A 300 -0.67 9.72 -5.86
CA ALA A 300 0.73 9.45 -6.11
C ALA A 300 1.53 9.81 -4.85
N ASN A 301 2.20 8.83 -4.25
CA ASN A 301 3.10 9.07 -3.12
C ASN A 301 4.55 9.01 -3.60
N TYR A 302 5.36 9.99 -3.22
CA TYR A 302 6.81 9.97 -3.38
C TYR A 302 7.46 9.62 -2.03
N ASP A 303 7.75 8.34 -1.84
CA ASP A 303 8.28 7.76 -0.60
C ASP A 303 9.79 7.99 -0.47
N LEU A 304 10.18 8.63 0.63
CA LEU A 304 11.56 8.89 1.04
C LEU A 304 12.04 7.85 2.06
N VAL A 305 11.14 7.36 2.91
CA VAL A 305 11.41 6.26 3.85
C VAL A 305 10.20 5.33 3.99
N ASP A 306 10.45 4.12 4.49
CA ASP A 306 9.42 3.11 4.74
C ASP A 306 8.33 3.63 5.72
N PRO A 307 7.03 3.34 5.47
CA PRO A 307 5.93 3.69 6.37
C PRO A 307 6.09 3.23 7.83
N LEU A 308 6.87 2.18 8.09
CA LEU A 308 7.16 1.62 9.41
C LEU A 308 8.57 1.97 9.93
N TRP A 309 9.19 3.02 9.40
CA TRP A 309 10.55 3.46 9.77
C TRP A 309 10.79 3.51 11.29
N LYS A 310 11.99 3.08 11.69
CA LYS A 310 12.48 3.11 13.07
C LYS A 310 13.76 3.95 13.10
N ALA A 311 13.93 4.78 14.12
CA ALA A 311 15.18 5.52 14.29
C ALA A 311 16.35 4.55 14.53
N GLU A 312 17.49 4.81 13.88
CA GLU A 312 18.76 4.15 14.18
C GLU A 312 19.32 4.68 15.52
N LYS A 313 20.15 3.89 16.21
CA LYS A 313 20.74 4.31 17.49
C LYS A 313 21.50 5.63 17.28
N GLY A 314 21.17 6.66 18.08
CA GLY A 314 21.90 7.94 18.10
C GLY A 314 21.54 8.95 17.01
N ARG A 315 20.49 8.74 16.21
CA ARG A 315 20.05 9.68 15.15
C ARG A 315 18.73 10.38 15.47
N PHE A 316 18.49 11.49 14.76
CA PHE A 316 17.27 12.31 14.82
C PHE A 316 16.00 11.44 14.78
N PHE A 317 15.05 11.72 15.67
CA PHE A 317 13.84 10.91 15.86
C PHE A 317 12.72 11.23 14.89
N LEU A 318 12.87 12.23 14.01
CA LEU A 318 11.87 12.68 13.04
C LEU A 318 12.42 12.57 11.61
N LYS A 319 11.64 12.02 10.69
CA LYS A 319 11.94 12.00 9.25
C LYS A 319 10.70 12.31 8.41
N LEU A 320 10.91 12.99 7.29
CA LEU A 320 9.90 13.10 6.24
C LEU A 320 9.73 11.72 5.59
N GLN A 321 8.53 11.16 5.64
CA GLN A 321 8.17 9.88 5.06
C GLN A 321 7.92 10.01 3.57
N ASN A 322 6.95 10.83 3.19
CA ASN A 322 6.59 11.00 1.80
C ASN A 322 5.96 12.36 1.53
N LEU A 323 5.93 12.71 0.25
CA LEU A 323 5.11 13.76 -0.33
C LEU A 323 4.03 13.09 -1.16
N TYR A 324 2.83 13.64 -1.21
CA TYR A 324 1.78 13.06 -2.03
C TYR A 324 0.92 14.10 -2.72
N GLY A 325 0.40 13.69 -3.88
CA GLY A 325 -0.68 14.38 -4.59
C GLY A 325 -1.83 13.43 -4.81
N GLU A 326 -3.04 13.87 -4.50
CA GLU A 326 -4.28 13.10 -4.64
C GLU A 326 -5.30 13.89 -5.45
N TYR A 327 -5.97 13.19 -6.36
CA TYR A 327 -7.12 13.68 -7.08
C TYR A 327 -8.27 12.69 -6.97
N VAL A 328 -9.48 13.17 -6.69
CA VAL A 328 -10.72 12.38 -6.62
C VAL A 328 -11.78 13.09 -7.46
N TYR A 329 -12.46 12.33 -8.33
CA TYR A 329 -13.56 12.81 -9.15
C TYR A 329 -14.85 12.08 -8.80
N TYR A 330 -15.92 12.85 -8.57
CA TYR A 330 -17.27 12.37 -8.31
C TYR A 330 -18.14 12.61 -9.55
N PRO A 331 -18.34 11.59 -10.41
CA PRO A 331 -19.11 11.75 -11.65
C PRO A 331 -20.61 11.99 -11.40
N SER A 332 -21.10 11.65 -10.21
CA SER A 332 -22.49 11.89 -9.81
C SER A 332 -22.56 12.21 -8.32
N LEU A 333 -23.21 13.33 -8.00
CA LEU A 333 -23.56 13.73 -6.65
C LEU A 333 -25.08 13.78 -6.51
N THR A 334 -25.60 13.17 -5.45
CA THR A 334 -27.00 13.31 -5.04
C THR A 334 -27.09 14.38 -3.98
N VAL A 335 -27.96 15.37 -4.19
CA VAL A 335 -28.16 16.49 -3.28
C VAL A 335 -29.61 16.51 -2.82
N SER A 336 -29.81 16.64 -1.51
CA SER A 336 -31.13 16.72 -0.89
C SER A 336 -31.16 17.80 0.18
N ASP A 337 -32.28 18.50 0.29
CA ASP A 337 -32.50 19.54 1.29
C ASP A 337 -33.52 19.07 2.33
N THR A 338 -33.41 19.56 3.56
CA THR A 338 -34.20 19.04 4.69
C THR A 338 -35.55 19.76 4.88
N MET A 339 -35.59 21.09 4.73
CA MET A 339 -36.78 21.90 5.07
C MET A 339 -37.51 22.46 3.84
N VAL A 340 -36.81 22.57 2.70
CA VAL A 340 -37.33 23.12 1.46
C VAL A 340 -36.85 22.21 0.33
N SER A 341 -37.75 21.62 -0.45
CA SER A 341 -37.33 20.83 -1.61
C SER A 341 -37.08 21.74 -2.81
N ARG A 342 -35.79 21.92 -3.16
CA ARG A 342 -35.42 22.15 -4.56
C ARG A 342 -35.88 20.94 -5.39
N GLY A 343 -36.11 21.12 -6.68
CA GLY A 343 -36.33 19.97 -7.57
C GLY A 343 -35.19 18.93 -7.42
N THR A 344 -35.45 17.67 -7.76
CA THR A 344 -34.48 16.57 -7.54
C THR A 344 -33.12 16.84 -8.20
N SER A 345 -32.03 16.47 -7.53
CA SER A 345 -30.68 16.54 -8.12
C SER A 345 -30.66 15.82 -9.48
N SER A 346 -30.28 16.52 -10.53
CA SER A 346 -30.36 16.02 -11.90
C SER A 346 -29.05 15.36 -12.34
N PRO A 347 -29.08 14.49 -13.37
CA PRO A 347 -27.87 14.02 -14.02
C PRO A 347 -26.94 15.18 -14.38
N GLY A 348 -25.71 15.15 -13.88
CA GLY A 348 -24.71 16.19 -14.13
C GLY A 348 -24.32 17.05 -12.92
N SER A 349 -24.83 16.77 -11.72
CA SER A 349 -24.17 17.21 -10.48
C SER A 349 -22.88 16.43 -10.28
N THR A 350 -21.74 17.13 -10.18
CA THR A 350 -20.40 16.52 -10.15
C THR A 350 -19.53 17.16 -9.08
N GLY A 351 -18.49 16.46 -8.65
CA GLY A 351 -17.51 16.99 -7.72
C GLY A 351 -16.08 16.63 -8.11
N SER A 352 -15.14 17.41 -7.61
CA SER A 352 -13.72 17.06 -7.65
C SER A 352 -13.02 17.51 -6.38
N GLN A 353 -11.98 16.77 -6.01
CA GLN A 353 -11.12 17.11 -4.89
C GLN A 353 -9.67 16.90 -5.30
N TYR A 354 -8.82 17.86 -4.96
CA TYR A 354 -7.38 17.76 -5.09
C TYR A 354 -6.73 17.97 -3.72
N ARG A 355 -5.68 17.22 -3.40
CA ARG A 355 -4.95 17.35 -2.15
C ARG A 355 -3.46 17.22 -2.42
N LEU A 356 -2.67 18.14 -1.86
CA LEU A 356 -1.22 18.04 -1.79
C LEU A 356 -0.82 17.95 -0.32
N GLY A 357 0.04 17.01 0.03
CA GLY A 357 0.46 16.89 1.41
C GLY A 357 1.80 16.21 1.59
N PHE A 358 2.15 16.09 2.86
CA PHE A 358 3.35 15.40 3.30
C PHE A 358 3.05 14.61 4.57
N ASN A 359 3.76 13.50 4.74
CA ASN A 359 3.76 12.73 5.97
C ASN A 359 5.16 12.71 6.56
N ALA A 360 5.27 12.91 7.87
CA ALA A 360 6.49 12.77 8.63
C ALA A 360 6.28 11.77 9.78
N LEU A 361 7.33 10.99 10.07
CA LEU A 361 7.33 9.97 11.11
C LEU A 361 8.27 10.35 12.24
N ALA A 362 7.74 10.38 13.45
CA ALA A 362 8.51 10.50 14.67
C ALA A 362 8.58 9.15 15.41
N TYR A 363 9.78 8.70 15.74
CA TYR A 363 10.01 7.45 16.47
C TYR A 363 10.55 7.71 17.88
N LEU A 364 9.68 7.57 18.89
CA LEU A 364 10.00 7.83 20.29
C LEU A 364 10.16 6.51 21.05
N ARG A 365 11.41 6.11 21.31
CA ARG A 365 11.75 4.83 21.95
C ARG A 365 11.30 4.71 23.40
N PHE A 366 11.20 5.84 24.11
CA PHE A 366 10.91 5.88 25.55
C PHE A 366 9.41 5.70 25.86
N ILE A 367 8.54 5.79 24.86
CA ILE A 367 7.11 5.52 25.04
C ILE A 367 6.87 4.02 24.79
N PRO A 368 6.46 3.25 25.80
CA PRO A 368 6.43 1.79 25.71
C PRO A 368 5.37 1.27 24.73
N ILE A 369 4.24 1.96 24.61
CA ILE A 369 3.06 1.51 23.86
C ILE A 369 3.02 2.11 22.44
N PHE A 370 3.22 3.43 22.30
CA PHE A 370 3.14 4.14 21.01
C PHE A 370 4.50 4.69 20.63
N LYS A 371 5.24 3.93 19.81
CA LYS A 371 6.61 4.31 19.40
C LYS A 371 6.65 5.12 18.12
N ARG A 372 5.62 5.04 17.27
CA ARG A 372 5.55 5.73 15.97
C ARG A 372 4.41 6.73 15.97
N PHE A 373 4.79 7.99 15.78
CA PHE A 373 3.87 9.09 15.60
C PHE A 373 3.92 9.54 14.15
N VAL A 374 2.76 9.90 13.61
CA VAL A 374 2.61 10.44 12.27
C VAL A 374 2.24 11.90 12.40
N ILE A 375 2.91 12.76 11.64
CA ILE A 375 2.58 14.17 11.48
C ILE A 375 2.29 14.37 10.01
N GLN A 376 1.08 14.81 9.67
CA GLN A 376 0.72 15.11 8.31
C GLN A 376 0.24 16.55 8.19
N GLY A 377 0.68 17.20 7.12
CA GLY A 377 0.14 18.47 6.67
C GLY A 377 -0.35 18.33 5.24
N SER A 378 -1.47 18.96 4.90
CA SER A 378 -1.96 19.00 3.53
C SER A 378 -2.74 20.26 3.20
N TYR A 379 -2.66 20.67 1.95
CA TYR A 379 -3.54 21.65 1.33
C TYR A 379 -4.54 20.93 0.43
N GLY A 380 -5.82 21.26 0.56
CA GLY A 380 -6.92 20.68 -0.18
C GLY A 380 -7.71 21.73 -0.96
N VAL A 381 -8.21 21.34 -2.13
CA VAL A 381 -9.24 22.09 -2.86
C VAL A 381 -10.35 21.12 -3.21
N ARG A 382 -11.58 21.49 -2.91
CA ARG A 382 -12.78 20.73 -3.26
C ARG A 382 -13.73 21.64 -4.02
N ALA A 383 -14.29 21.13 -5.10
CA ALA A 383 -15.23 21.86 -5.92
C ALA A 383 -16.43 20.98 -6.25
N TYR A 384 -17.62 21.47 -5.96
CA TYR A 384 -18.89 20.88 -6.33
C TYR A 384 -19.57 21.74 -7.38
N SER A 385 -20.16 21.10 -8.38
CA SER A 385 -21.11 21.71 -9.29
C SER A 385 -22.43 20.98 -9.12
N PHE A 386 -23.42 21.70 -8.60
CA PHE A 386 -24.76 21.19 -8.37
C PHE A 386 -25.68 21.63 -9.49
N LYS A 387 -26.51 20.70 -9.96
CA LYS A 387 -27.58 20.92 -10.91
C LYS A 387 -28.86 20.32 -10.34
N PHE A 388 -29.90 21.13 -10.27
CA PHE A 388 -31.22 20.72 -9.82
C PHE A 388 -32.15 20.69 -11.04
N ALA A 389 -33.07 19.74 -11.13
CA ALA A 389 -34.11 19.72 -12.16
C ALA A 389 -35.50 19.72 -11.51
N GLY A 390 -36.44 20.41 -12.15
CA GLY A 390 -37.83 20.46 -11.74
C GLY A 390 -38.18 21.70 -10.90
N SER A 391 -39.47 21.77 -10.54
CA SER A 391 -40.03 22.87 -9.76
C SER A 391 -39.65 22.78 -8.29
N THR A 392 -39.48 23.94 -7.64
CA THR A 392 -39.40 24.04 -6.17
C THR A 392 -40.78 23.72 -5.57
N VAL A 393 -40.84 22.86 -4.55
CA VAL A 393 -42.11 22.27 -4.08
C VAL A 393 -42.59 22.86 -2.75
N SER A 394 -41.75 23.58 -2.00
CA SER A 394 -42.08 24.02 -0.63
C SER A 394 -41.27 25.22 -0.13
N GLU A 395 -41.49 26.42 -0.68
CA GLU A 395 -40.93 27.67 -0.13
C GLU A 395 -41.77 28.13 1.07
N VAL A 396 -41.14 28.52 2.18
CA VAL A 396 -41.83 28.87 3.44
C VAL A 396 -41.91 30.40 3.62
N GLY A 397 -41.20 31.17 2.80
CA GLY A 397 -41.13 32.63 2.79
C GLY A 397 -41.33 33.24 1.40
N ASN A 398 -41.94 34.43 1.37
CA ASN A 398 -42.19 35.19 0.13
C ASN A 398 -41.03 36.14 -0.26
N ILE A 399 -39.87 36.05 0.39
CA ILE A 399 -38.79 37.04 0.23
C ILE A 399 -37.88 36.68 -0.94
N ASN A 400 -37.50 35.40 -1.08
CA ASN A 400 -36.66 34.90 -2.17
C ASN A 400 -37.27 33.62 -2.76
N GLN A 401 -37.62 33.65 -4.04
CA GLN A 401 -37.99 32.42 -4.74
C GLN A 401 -36.72 31.65 -5.12
N ILE A 402 -36.71 30.35 -4.88
CA ILE A 402 -35.65 29.44 -5.31
C ILE A 402 -35.88 29.17 -6.80
N PRO A 403 -34.93 29.55 -7.67
CA PRO A 403 -35.10 29.38 -9.11
C PRO A 403 -35.24 27.90 -9.47
N GLN A 404 -36.26 27.59 -10.26
CA GLN A 404 -36.43 26.28 -10.86
C GLN A 404 -35.24 25.98 -11.78
N ASN A 405 -34.80 24.73 -11.83
CA ASN A 405 -33.64 24.30 -12.62
C ASN A 405 -32.33 25.06 -12.31
N GLY A 406 -32.15 25.48 -11.06
CA GLY A 406 -30.96 26.20 -10.62
C GLY A 406 -29.67 25.38 -10.71
N ALA A 407 -28.55 26.09 -10.83
CA ALA A 407 -27.21 25.52 -10.74
C ALA A 407 -26.34 26.36 -9.79
N SER A 408 -25.53 25.71 -8.96
CA SER A 408 -24.60 26.35 -8.06
C SER A 408 -23.24 25.66 -8.09
N GLN A 409 -22.20 26.43 -7.77
CA GLN A 409 -20.86 25.91 -7.56
C GLN A 409 -20.40 26.26 -6.15
N GLU A 410 -19.94 25.25 -5.43
CA GLU A 410 -19.27 25.43 -4.14
C GLU A 410 -17.80 25.09 -4.32
N LYS A 411 -16.93 26.00 -3.89
CA LYS A 411 -15.48 25.81 -3.91
C LYS A 411 -14.92 26.05 -2.53
N GLU A 412 -14.31 25.01 -1.99
CA GLU A 412 -13.68 24.97 -0.68
C GLU A 412 -12.16 24.86 -0.85
N GLN A 413 -11.42 25.59 -0.03
CA GLN A 413 -9.97 25.50 0.07
C GLN A 413 -9.58 25.33 1.52
N ASP A 414 -8.76 24.33 1.82
CA ASP A 414 -8.51 23.94 3.19
C ASP A 414 -7.04 23.58 3.45
N TYR A 415 -6.62 23.80 4.69
CA TYR A 415 -5.37 23.31 5.24
C TYR A 415 -5.71 22.32 6.34
N ARG A 416 -5.07 21.16 6.30
CA ARG A 416 -5.23 20.10 7.30
C ARG A 416 -3.89 19.87 7.98
N PHE A 417 -3.97 19.72 9.28
CA PHE A 417 -2.85 19.25 10.07
C PHE A 417 -3.35 18.16 11.00
N PHE A 418 -2.64 17.04 11.06
CA PHE A 418 -2.94 15.99 12.03
C PHE A 418 -1.69 15.44 12.69
N VAL A 419 -1.94 14.91 13.88
CA VAL A 419 -1.00 14.07 14.60
C VAL A 419 -1.69 12.75 14.90
N GLY A 420 -0.98 11.67 14.64
CA GLY A 420 -1.51 10.32 14.81
C GLY A 420 -0.48 9.34 15.30
N ILE A 421 -0.91 8.09 15.41
CA ILE A 421 -0.12 6.93 15.78
C ILE A 421 -0.22 5.90 14.67
N ARG A 422 0.88 5.20 14.41
CA ARG A 422 0.94 4.15 13.39
C ARG A 422 1.49 2.84 13.95
N PHE A 423 0.82 1.75 13.61
CA PHE A 423 1.16 0.40 14.00
C PHE A 423 1.52 -0.45 12.78
N GLU A 424 2.24 -1.53 13.03
CA GLU A 424 2.44 -2.59 12.04
C GLU A 424 1.08 -3.30 11.81
N ASP A 425 0.88 -3.90 10.63
CA ASP A 425 -0.38 -4.58 10.30
C ASP A 425 -0.75 -5.63 11.38
N PRO A 426 -1.87 -5.46 12.13
CA PRO A 426 -2.25 -6.41 13.17
C PRO A 426 -2.55 -7.81 12.60
N VAL A 427 -2.94 -7.89 11.33
CA VAL A 427 -3.22 -9.17 10.66
C VAL A 427 -1.94 -9.99 10.52
N ARG A 428 -0.77 -9.33 10.41
CA ARG A 428 0.53 -10.01 10.40
C ARG A 428 0.78 -10.82 11.67
N LEU A 429 0.34 -10.33 12.83
CA LEU A 429 0.51 -11.04 14.10
C LEU A 429 -0.28 -12.34 14.11
N LEU A 430 -1.48 -12.35 13.53
CA LEU A 430 -2.35 -13.53 13.46
C LEU A 430 -1.77 -14.62 12.54
N PHE A 431 -1.09 -14.24 11.46
CA PHE A 431 -0.50 -15.21 10.51
C PHE A 431 0.94 -15.59 10.82
N ALA A 432 1.67 -14.79 11.61
CA ALA A 432 3.05 -15.07 12.02
C ALA A 432 3.16 -16.30 12.92
N ASP A 433 2.18 -16.54 13.78
CA ASP A 433 2.18 -17.72 14.66
C ASP A 433 1.92 -19.02 13.89
N SER A 434 1.15 -19.00 12.79
CA SER A 434 0.92 -20.21 11.98
C SER A 434 2.18 -20.75 11.27
N LYS A 435 3.24 -19.93 11.14
CA LYS A 435 4.52 -20.36 10.56
C LYS A 435 5.50 -20.93 11.59
N LYS A 436 5.29 -20.68 12.88
CA LYS A 436 6.16 -21.26 13.93
C LYS A 436 5.86 -22.73 14.20
N ASP A 437 4.65 -23.20 13.92
CA ASP A 437 4.25 -24.59 14.15
C ASP A 437 4.61 -25.56 13.00
N LYS A 438 5.47 -25.15 12.06
CA LYS A 438 5.87 -25.96 10.91
C LYS A 438 7.38 -26.21 10.77
N ASN A 439 8.19 -25.89 11.78
CA ASN A 439 9.62 -26.18 11.81
C ASN A 439 10.01 -27.15 12.92
#